data_AF-R6PEM3-F1
#
_entry.id   AF-R6PEM3-F1
#
_cell.length_a   1.000
_cell.length_b   1.000
_cell.length_c   1.000
_cell.angle_alpha   90.00
_cell.angle_beta   90.00
_cell.angle_gamma   90.00
#
_symmetry.space_group_name_H-M   'P 1'
#
loop_
_entity.id
_entity.type
_entity.pdbx_description
1 polymer ?
#
loop_
_entity_poly.entity_id
_entity_poly.type
_entity_poly.pdbx_seq_one_letter_code
_entity_poly.pdbx_strand_id
1 'polypeptide(L)'
;MNKTIFTGILICIVSFILSGCNGNTYGITSGTYEMVDSEENVFTPYLTLDLEDKTFTFTFDVLSSYGNIGSIKFNKGNLICKTDDNKNTFIFKVENNNTLKFDATQSSSTTTVDDHIAVPDETEFKLANDTSES
;
A
#
# COMPACT_ATOMS: atom_id res chain seq x y z
N MET A 1 -45.00 20.70 -37.26
CA MET A 1 -43.60 20.25 -37.10
C MET A 1 -43.26 20.30 -35.63
N ASN A 2 -43.17 19.13 -35.02
CA ASN A 2 -43.30 18.84 -33.60
C ASN A 2 -41.91 18.40 -33.14
N LYS A 3 -41.23 19.24 -32.36
CA LYS A 3 -39.87 19.01 -31.88
C LYS A 3 -39.80 19.26 -30.37
N THR A 4 -40.38 18.36 -29.60
CA THR A 4 -40.19 18.31 -28.13
C THR A 4 -40.04 16.86 -27.71
N ILE A 5 -38.95 16.24 -28.13
CA ILE A 5 -38.44 15.00 -27.54
C ILE A 5 -36.93 15.14 -27.65
N PHE A 6 -36.22 15.35 -26.54
CA PHE A 6 -34.78 15.05 -26.32
C PHE A 6 -34.20 15.74 -25.06
N THR A 7 -35.00 15.98 -24.02
CA THR A 7 -34.49 16.50 -22.72
C THR A 7 -34.75 15.51 -21.58
N GLY A 8 -34.55 14.20 -21.82
CA GLY A 8 -34.90 13.15 -20.87
C GLY A 8 -33.88 12.04 -20.67
N ILE A 9 -32.65 12.17 -21.18
CA ILE A 9 -31.64 11.09 -21.11
C ILE A 9 -30.37 11.48 -20.34
N LEU A 10 -30.17 12.76 -19.98
CA LEU A 10 -28.94 13.20 -19.31
C LEU A 10 -28.96 13.04 -17.77
N ILE A 11 -30.10 12.67 -17.16
CA ILE A 11 -30.26 12.72 -15.69
C ILE A 11 -30.16 11.35 -14.99
N CYS A 12 -30.02 10.25 -15.72
CA CYS A 12 -30.00 8.90 -15.14
C CYS A 12 -28.60 8.31 -14.88
N ILE A 13 -27.52 9.03 -15.21
CA ILE A 13 -26.15 8.48 -15.12
C ILE A 13 -25.48 8.83 -13.77
N VAL A 14 -26.08 9.69 -12.96
CA VAL A 14 -25.45 10.17 -11.70
C VAL A 14 -25.79 9.32 -10.47
N SER A 15 -26.67 8.33 -10.59
CA SER A 15 -27.23 7.61 -9.42
C SER A 15 -26.66 6.20 -9.14
N PHE A 16 -25.56 5.78 -9.77
CA PHE A 16 -25.05 4.39 -9.63
C PHE A 16 -23.62 4.24 -9.08
N ILE A 17 -23.11 5.14 -8.24
CA ILE A 17 -21.77 4.97 -7.62
C ILE A 17 -21.73 5.11 -6.10
N LEU A 18 -22.82 4.76 -5.42
CA LEU A 18 -22.80 4.60 -3.95
C LEU A 18 -23.29 3.21 -3.56
N SER A 19 -22.74 2.18 -4.20
CA SER A 19 -22.66 0.84 -3.61
C SER A 19 -21.32 0.73 -2.89
N GLY A 20 -21.20 1.45 -1.77
CA GLY A 20 -20.15 1.20 -0.79
C GLY A 20 -20.44 -0.13 -0.10
N CYS A 21 -20.04 -1.23 -0.75
CA CYS A 21 -20.03 -2.53 -0.08
C CYS A 21 -19.05 -2.43 1.09
N ASN A 22 -19.53 -2.77 2.29
CA ASN A 22 -18.81 -2.80 3.56
C ASN A 22 -17.75 -3.94 3.62
N GLY A 23 -17.08 -4.19 2.49
CA GLY A 23 -16.00 -5.15 2.34
C GLY A 23 -14.70 -4.41 2.07
N ASN A 24 -13.59 -4.99 2.53
CA ASN A 24 -12.25 -4.44 2.36
C ASN A 24 -11.99 -4.09 0.88
N THR A 25 -12.06 -2.81 0.55
CA THR A 25 -12.14 -2.31 -0.84
C THR A 25 -10.86 -2.56 -1.62
N TYR A 26 -9.75 -2.75 -0.92
CA TYR A 26 -8.42 -2.87 -1.50
C TYR A 26 -7.86 -4.30 -1.46
N GLY A 27 -8.57 -5.23 -0.82
CA GLY A 27 -8.07 -6.59 -0.64
C GLY A 27 -6.86 -6.68 0.30
N ILE A 28 -6.62 -5.65 1.15
CA ILE A 28 -5.61 -5.61 2.23
C ILE A 28 -6.13 -4.81 3.43
N THR A 29 -5.69 -5.11 4.64
CA THR A 29 -6.16 -4.45 5.87
C THR A 29 -5.19 -3.36 6.32
N SER A 30 -5.65 -2.35 7.09
CA SER A 30 -4.74 -1.46 7.82
C SER A 30 -3.90 -2.26 8.82
N GLY A 31 -2.73 -1.74 9.18
CA GLY A 31 -1.86 -2.34 10.19
C GLY A 31 -0.40 -2.41 9.75
N THR A 32 0.41 -3.08 10.56
CA THR A 32 1.84 -3.28 10.29
C THR A 32 2.05 -4.61 9.61
N TYR A 33 2.68 -4.59 8.45
CA TYR A 33 3.12 -5.75 7.72
C TYR A 33 4.63 -5.94 7.90
N GLU A 34 5.04 -7.11 8.36
CA GLU A 34 6.44 -7.45 8.62
C GLU A 34 6.97 -8.36 7.51
N MET A 35 8.23 -8.16 7.13
CA MET A 35 8.93 -9.02 6.17
C MET A 35 9.01 -10.47 6.68
N VAL A 36 8.57 -11.41 5.86
CA VAL A 36 8.70 -12.86 6.10
C VAL A 36 10.14 -13.26 5.81
N ASP A 37 10.76 -14.05 6.69
CA ASP A 37 12.16 -14.52 6.62
C ASP A 37 13.24 -13.47 6.96
N SER A 38 13.05 -12.71 8.05
CA SER A 38 14.15 -11.93 8.65
C SER A 38 15.05 -12.74 9.60
N GLU A 39 15.04 -14.07 9.51
CA GLU A 39 15.90 -14.90 10.33
C GLU A 39 17.37 -14.56 10.01
N GLU A 40 18.05 -13.99 11.01
CA GLU A 40 19.43 -13.46 11.04
C GLU A 40 19.60 -11.92 11.12
N ASN A 41 18.53 -11.10 11.09
CA ASN A 41 18.67 -9.65 11.23
C ASN A 41 18.27 -9.11 12.62
N VAL A 42 19.06 -8.18 13.16
CA VAL A 42 18.76 -7.43 14.42
C VAL A 42 17.47 -6.61 14.28
N PHE A 43 17.04 -6.36 13.05
CA PHE A 43 15.88 -5.57 12.70
C PHE A 43 15.11 -6.19 11.53
N THR A 44 13.79 -6.31 11.67
CA THR A 44 12.89 -6.79 10.62
C THR A 44 12.26 -5.60 9.90
N PRO A 45 12.48 -5.44 8.58
CA PRO A 45 11.78 -4.41 7.81
C PRO A 45 10.25 -4.54 7.93
N TYR A 46 9.57 -3.40 8.04
CA TYR A 46 8.12 -3.36 8.18
C TYR A 46 7.48 -2.17 7.45
N LEU A 47 6.25 -2.37 7.01
CA LEU A 47 5.39 -1.39 6.36
C LEU A 47 4.12 -1.20 7.20
N THR A 48 3.91 -0.01 7.73
CA THR A 48 2.65 0.35 8.40
C THR A 48 1.74 1.06 7.43
N LEU A 49 0.47 0.64 7.37
CA LEU A 49 -0.56 1.19 6.50
C LEU A 49 -1.75 1.70 7.30
N ASP A 50 -2.15 2.92 6.99
CA ASP A 50 -3.45 3.47 7.37
C ASP A 50 -4.29 3.65 6.10
N LEU A 51 -5.31 2.80 5.93
CA LEU A 51 -6.18 2.83 4.75
C LEU A 51 -7.27 3.91 4.84
N GLU A 52 -7.58 4.40 6.04
CA GLU A 52 -8.56 5.48 6.25
C GLU A 52 -7.92 6.82 5.87
N ASP A 53 -6.76 7.11 6.45
CA ASP A 53 -5.97 8.31 6.17
C ASP A 53 -5.16 8.21 4.88
N LYS A 54 -5.06 7.01 4.31
CA LYS A 54 -4.30 6.68 3.10
C LYS A 54 -2.82 7.05 3.23
N THR A 55 -2.23 6.70 4.36
CA THR A 55 -0.82 6.94 4.65
C THR A 55 -0.04 5.65 4.81
N PHE A 56 1.28 5.75 4.68
CA PHE A 56 2.19 4.67 5.02
C PHE A 56 3.44 5.18 5.74
N THR A 57 4.09 4.25 6.44
CA THR A 57 5.49 4.36 6.86
C THR A 57 6.22 3.08 6.49
N PHE A 58 7.40 3.20 5.88
CA PHE A 58 8.21 2.04 5.50
C PHE A 58 9.62 2.12 6.12
N THR A 59 9.91 1.22 7.04
CA THR A 59 11.19 1.17 7.75
C THR A 59 11.94 -0.08 7.36
N PHE A 60 13.11 0.09 6.77
CA PHE A 60 14.01 -1.00 6.39
C PHE A 60 15.47 -0.74 6.76
N ASP A 61 15.79 0.47 7.23
CA ASP A 61 17.13 0.88 7.65
C ASP A 61 17.03 1.72 8.93
N VAL A 62 17.40 1.13 10.06
CA VAL A 62 17.38 1.81 11.38
C VAL A 62 18.57 2.73 11.63
N LEU A 63 19.62 2.63 10.81
CA LEU A 63 20.79 3.50 10.89
C LEU A 63 20.60 4.77 10.04
N SER A 64 19.64 4.73 9.11
CA SER A 64 19.19 5.90 8.36
C SER A 64 18.34 6.82 9.22
N SER A 65 18.65 8.12 9.19
CA SER A 65 17.77 9.16 9.76
C SER A 65 16.60 9.52 8.85
N TYR A 66 16.48 8.89 7.68
CA TYR A 66 15.47 9.20 6.68
C TYR A 66 14.23 8.32 6.88
N GLY A 67 13.10 8.94 7.25
CA GLY A 67 11.81 8.25 7.37
C GLY A 67 11.08 8.20 6.04
N ASN A 68 10.83 7.00 5.50
CA ASN A 68 9.95 6.85 4.33
C ASN A 68 8.49 6.93 4.77
N ILE A 69 7.96 8.14 4.79
CA ILE A 69 6.57 8.44 5.17
C ILE A 69 5.88 9.10 3.98
N GLY A 70 4.63 8.74 3.75
CA GLY A 70 3.79 9.50 2.84
C GLY A 70 2.44 8.87 2.55
N SER A 71 1.99 8.97 1.30
CA SER A 71 0.63 8.61 0.89
C SER A 71 0.57 7.32 0.08
N ILE A 72 -0.56 6.61 0.14
CA ILE A 72 -0.82 5.38 -0.63
C ILE A 72 -1.84 5.58 -1.75
N LYS A 73 -1.69 4.80 -2.82
CA LYS A 73 -2.66 4.63 -3.89
C LYS A 73 -2.77 3.17 -4.30
N PHE A 74 -3.97 2.77 -4.72
CA PHE A 74 -4.21 1.43 -5.27
C PHE A 74 -4.45 1.50 -6.77
N ASN A 75 -3.78 0.63 -7.52
CA ASN A 75 -3.97 0.53 -8.97
C ASN A 75 -3.76 -0.91 -9.44
N LYS A 76 -4.81 -1.53 -10.00
CA LYS A 76 -4.75 -2.86 -10.64
C LYS A 76 -4.07 -3.94 -9.78
N GLY A 77 -4.41 -4.02 -8.49
CA GLY A 77 -3.83 -4.99 -7.55
C GLY A 77 -2.48 -4.60 -6.97
N ASN A 78 -1.97 -3.40 -7.28
CA ASN A 78 -0.74 -2.86 -6.69
C ASN A 78 -1.08 -1.78 -5.65
N LEU A 79 -0.42 -1.87 -4.51
CA LEU A 79 -0.26 -0.80 -3.53
C LEU A 79 0.97 0.04 -3.91
N ILE A 80 0.76 1.34 -4.08
CA ILE A 80 1.77 2.33 -4.47
C ILE A 80 1.97 3.27 -3.29
N CYS A 81 3.14 3.20 -2.65
CA CYS A 81 3.52 4.02 -1.50
C CYS A 81 4.50 5.11 -1.96
N LYS A 82 4.10 6.38 -1.92
CA LYS A 82 4.94 7.49 -2.38
C LYS A 82 5.28 8.44 -1.23
N THR A 83 6.56 8.69 -0.99
CA THR A 83 6.99 9.60 0.08
C THR A 83 6.52 11.03 -0.18
N ASP A 84 6.22 11.77 0.90
CA ASP A 84 5.67 13.13 0.80
C ASP A 84 6.62 14.11 0.09
N ASP A 85 7.93 13.88 0.23
CA ASP A 85 8.96 14.65 -0.47
C ASP A 85 9.16 14.23 -1.93
N ASN A 86 8.40 13.24 -2.41
CA ASN A 86 8.41 12.68 -3.75
C ASN A 86 9.74 12.01 -4.17
N LYS A 87 10.66 11.74 -3.25
CA LYS A 87 11.94 11.10 -3.59
C LYS A 87 11.83 9.60 -3.80
N ASN A 88 11.00 8.92 -3.00
CA ASN A 88 10.87 7.46 -3.05
C ASN A 88 9.46 7.02 -3.42
N THR A 89 9.38 5.93 -4.16
CA THR A 89 8.13 5.22 -4.45
C THR A 89 8.37 3.73 -4.27
N PHE A 90 7.53 3.06 -3.47
CA PHE A 90 7.60 1.63 -3.21
C PHE A 90 6.32 0.96 -3.68
N ILE A 91 6.47 -0.16 -4.37
CA ILE A 91 5.38 -0.90 -5.01
C ILE A 91 5.28 -2.26 -4.34
N PHE A 92 4.07 -2.59 -3.89
CA PHE A 92 3.74 -3.91 -3.37
C PHE A 92 2.57 -4.49 -4.17
N LYS A 93 2.69 -5.75 -4.57
CA LYS A 93 1.57 -6.53 -5.11
C LYS A 93 0.70 -7.00 -3.95
N VAL A 94 -0.61 -6.82 -4.08
CA VAL A 94 -1.60 -7.34 -3.14
C VAL A 94 -1.87 -8.80 -3.49
N GLU A 95 -1.41 -9.72 -2.63
CA GLU A 95 -1.64 -11.16 -2.82
C GLU A 95 -2.95 -11.59 -2.15
N ASN A 96 -3.19 -11.10 -0.93
CA ASN A 96 -4.45 -11.28 -0.20
C ASN A 96 -4.57 -10.27 0.95
N ASN A 97 -5.65 -10.33 1.73
CA ASN A 97 -5.96 -9.40 2.82
C ASN A 97 -4.79 -9.13 3.80
N ASN A 98 -3.92 -10.12 4.01
CA ASN A 98 -2.88 -10.08 5.03
C ASN A 98 -1.49 -10.32 4.43
N THR A 99 -1.33 -10.31 3.11
CA THR A 99 -0.04 -10.56 2.46
C THR A 99 0.19 -9.61 1.30
N LEU A 100 1.32 -8.94 1.36
CA LEU A 100 1.88 -8.09 0.31
C LEU A 100 3.16 -8.73 -0.20
N LYS A 101 3.52 -8.43 -1.44
CA LYS A 101 4.80 -8.86 -2.03
C LYS A 101 5.51 -7.67 -2.66
N PHE A 102 6.75 -7.42 -2.26
CA PHE A 102 7.52 -6.29 -2.75
C PHE A 102 7.89 -6.47 -4.23
N ASP A 103 7.75 -5.40 -5.02
CA ASP A 103 8.18 -5.34 -6.42
C ASP A 103 9.37 -4.36 -6.51
N ALA A 104 10.58 -4.88 -6.35
CA ALA A 104 11.80 -4.08 -6.38
C ALA A 104 12.06 -3.49 -7.77
N THR A 105 11.55 -4.13 -8.83
CA THR A 105 11.77 -3.69 -10.23
C THR A 105 11.07 -2.38 -10.56
N GLN A 106 10.01 -2.05 -9.82
CA GLN A 106 9.24 -0.81 -9.97
C GLN A 106 9.37 0.14 -8.77
N SER A 107 10.18 -0.23 -7.78
CA SER A 107 10.37 0.52 -6.54
C SER A 107 11.70 1.29 -6.53
N SER A 108 11.76 2.32 -5.70
CA SER A 108 13.02 2.89 -5.22
C SER A 108 13.83 1.84 -4.48
N SER A 109 15.16 1.97 -4.54
CA SER A 109 16.07 1.03 -3.87
C SER A 109 15.84 1.00 -2.36
N THR A 110 15.98 -0.19 -1.79
CA THR A 110 16.00 -0.47 -0.35
C THR A 110 17.43 -0.71 0.15
N THR A 111 18.44 -0.19 -0.58
CA THR A 111 19.82 -0.18 -0.13
C THR A 111 19.96 0.64 1.15
N THR A 112 20.51 0.03 2.19
CA THR A 112 20.78 0.63 3.49
C THR A 112 22.06 1.46 3.47
N VAL A 113 22.30 2.23 4.54
CA VAL A 113 23.53 3.02 4.71
C VAL A 113 24.82 2.19 4.78
N ASP A 114 24.72 0.89 5.08
CA ASP A 114 25.84 -0.06 5.04
C ASP A 114 25.90 -0.87 3.74
N ASP A 115 25.28 -0.36 2.67
CA ASP A 115 25.30 -0.88 1.30
C ASP A 115 24.70 -2.31 1.14
N HIS A 116 23.80 -2.70 2.05
CA HIS A 116 23.04 -3.95 1.95
C HIS A 116 21.65 -3.73 1.34
N ILE A 117 21.11 -4.72 0.62
CA ILE A 117 19.73 -4.66 0.14
C ILE A 117 18.83 -5.18 1.27
N ALA A 118 18.12 -4.29 1.96
CA ALA A 118 17.27 -4.70 3.09
C ALA A 118 16.03 -5.51 2.66
N VAL A 119 15.48 -5.20 1.48
CA VAL A 119 14.26 -5.84 0.99
C VAL A 119 14.46 -6.27 -0.45
N PRO A 120 14.82 -7.56 -0.68
CA PRO A 120 14.93 -8.13 -2.01
C PRO A 120 13.61 -8.15 -2.80
N ASP A 121 13.70 -8.36 -4.11
CA ASP A 121 12.53 -8.51 -4.97
C ASP A 121 11.68 -9.72 -4.58
N GLU A 122 10.37 -9.61 -4.77
CA GLU A 122 9.37 -10.65 -4.50
C GLU A 122 9.31 -11.10 -3.02
N THR A 123 9.94 -10.37 -2.09
CA THR A 123 9.84 -10.61 -0.65
C THR A 123 8.42 -10.40 -0.15
N GLU A 124 7.91 -11.35 0.64
CA GLU A 124 6.60 -11.25 1.27
C GLU A 124 6.63 -10.40 2.53
N PHE A 125 5.56 -9.64 2.73
CA PHE A 125 5.24 -8.93 3.95
C PHE A 125 3.89 -9.42 4.46
N LYS A 126 3.81 -9.87 5.71
CA LYS A 126 2.59 -10.40 6.33
C LYS A 126 2.11 -9.47 7.43
N LEU A 127 0.79 -9.26 7.48
CA LEU A 127 0.17 -8.49 8.56
C LEU A 127 0.57 -9.11 9.89
N ALA A 128 1.25 -8.34 10.73
CA ALA A 128 1.54 -8.72 12.10
C ALA A 128 0.20 -8.86 12.81
N ASN A 129 -0.05 -10.03 13.41
CA ASN A 129 -1.21 -10.17 14.28
C ASN A 129 -1.01 -9.20 15.45
N ASP A 130 -1.96 -8.29 15.66
CA ASP A 130 -2.02 -7.50 16.89
C ASP A 130 -1.96 -8.47 18.07
N THR A 131 -0.79 -8.63 18.66
CA THR A 131 -0.64 -9.27 19.96
C THR A 131 -1.05 -8.22 20.98
N SER A 132 -2.29 -7.75 20.87
CA SER A 132 -2.98 -7.19 22.01
C SER A 132 -3.28 -8.38 22.92
N GLU A 133 -2.31 -8.69 23.78
CA GLU A 133 -2.53 -9.59 24.91
C GLU A 133 -3.83 -9.16 25.59
N SER A 134 -4.77 -10.11 25.64
CA SER A 134 -6.07 -10.01 26.30
C SER A 134 -5.93 -10.10 27.81
#